data_AF-I1X556-F1
#
_entry.id   AF-I1X556-F1
#
_cell.length_a   1.000
_cell.length_b   1.000
_cell.length_c   1.000
_cell.angle_alpha   90.00
_cell.angle_beta   90.00
_cell.angle_gamma   90.00
#
_symmetry.space_group_name_H-M   'P 1'
#
loop_
_entity.id
_entity.type
_entity.pdbx_description
1 polymer ?
#
loop_
_entity_poly.entity_id
_entity_poly.type
_entity_poly.pdbx_seq_one_letter_code
_entity_poly.pdbx_strand_id
1 'polypeptide(L)'
;MKHANKNWLPRYRGLKWVKADLPTSARPWTEGKGQSLRQRRARHRDNCERLGKLIDQHGWRWPTRPVCFITDIHADTDALIDSLVASGGFRKTGPKDADFRLAKAAKKTRYIIGGDCFDKGPGNLRLLRMLRRLIKHGMNLRLLAGNH
;
A
#
# COMPACT_ATOMS: atom_id res chain seq x y z
N MET A 1 3.74 -23.20 -8.60
CA MET A 1 2.90 -22.02 -8.90
C MET A 1 1.48 -22.24 -8.36
N LYS A 2 1.25 -22.24 -7.04
CA LYS A 2 -0.06 -22.65 -6.47
C LYS A 2 -0.79 -21.62 -5.57
N HIS A 3 -0.31 -20.38 -5.42
CA HIS A 3 -0.87 -19.46 -4.42
C HIS A 3 -1.16 -18.03 -4.90
N ALA A 4 -1.16 -17.79 -6.22
CA ALA A 4 -1.62 -16.53 -6.77
C ALA A 4 -3.17 -16.51 -6.79
N ASN A 5 -3.79 -15.78 -5.88
CA ASN A 5 -5.25 -15.70 -5.77
C ASN A 5 -5.78 -14.40 -6.37
N LYS A 6 -6.54 -14.52 -7.47
CA LYS A 6 -7.22 -13.36 -8.10
C LYS A 6 -8.31 -12.76 -7.21
N ASN A 7 -8.88 -13.54 -6.28
CA ASN A 7 -9.98 -13.08 -5.41
C ASN A 7 -9.51 -12.09 -4.33
N TRP A 8 -8.21 -11.94 -4.11
CA TRP A 8 -7.66 -10.95 -3.19
C TRP A 8 -7.39 -9.61 -3.84
N LEU A 9 -7.45 -9.54 -5.18
CA LEU A 9 -7.30 -8.27 -5.87
C LEU A 9 -8.62 -7.51 -5.83
N PRO A 10 -8.56 -6.21 -5.54
CA PRO A 10 -9.74 -5.39 -5.66
C PRO A 10 -10.09 -5.17 -7.14
N ARG A 11 -11.33 -4.78 -7.40
CA ARG A 11 -11.73 -4.30 -8.72
C ARG A 11 -11.17 -2.91 -8.94
N TYR A 12 -10.13 -2.80 -9.77
CA TYR A 12 -9.54 -1.51 -10.16
C TYR A 12 -10.53 -0.66 -10.95
N ARG A 13 -10.47 0.67 -10.77
CA ARG A 13 -11.38 1.62 -11.40
C ARG A 13 -10.63 2.89 -11.82
N GLY A 14 -10.99 3.45 -12.96
CA GLY A 14 -10.33 4.64 -13.50
C GLY A 14 -9.02 4.34 -14.23
N LEU A 15 -8.86 3.11 -14.74
CA LEU A 15 -7.64 2.61 -15.38
C LEU A 15 -7.10 3.47 -16.51
N LYS A 16 -8.00 4.13 -17.27
CA LYS A 16 -7.59 5.05 -18.35
C LYS A 16 -6.76 6.27 -17.88
N TRP A 17 -6.71 6.51 -16.57
CA TRP A 17 -5.99 7.62 -15.95
C TRP A 17 -4.84 7.16 -15.05
N VAL A 18 -4.52 5.87 -15.08
CA VAL A 18 -3.45 5.22 -14.30
C VAL A 18 -2.33 4.87 -15.26
N LYS A 19 -1.09 5.19 -14.89
CA LYS A 19 0.07 4.93 -15.76
C LYS A 19 0.73 3.59 -15.44
N ALA A 20 0.73 3.18 -14.18
CA ALA A 20 1.35 1.93 -13.76
C ALA A 20 0.60 0.69 -14.25
N ASP A 21 1.37 -0.36 -14.53
CA ASP A 21 0.85 -1.71 -14.67
C ASP A 21 0.39 -2.23 -13.31
N LEU A 22 -0.93 -2.31 -13.13
CA LEU A 22 -1.49 -2.74 -11.84
C LEU A 22 -1.32 -4.25 -11.62
N PRO A 23 -1.21 -4.70 -10.35
CA PRO A 23 -1.02 -6.11 -10.04
C PRO A 23 -2.12 -7.01 -10.61
N THR A 24 -1.75 -8.12 -11.25
CA THR A 24 -2.70 -9.12 -11.79
C THR A 24 -2.79 -10.38 -10.94
N SER A 25 -1.98 -10.47 -9.88
CA SER A 25 -2.07 -11.51 -8.85
C SER A 25 -1.70 -10.96 -7.46
N ALA A 26 -2.25 -11.58 -6.42
CA ALA A 26 -1.83 -11.37 -5.04
C ALA A 26 -1.42 -12.71 -4.41
N ARG A 27 -0.53 -12.65 -3.43
CA ARG A 27 0.01 -13.81 -2.70
C ARG A 27 0.26 -13.44 -1.23
N PRO A 28 0.33 -14.40 -0.30
CA PRO A 28 0.71 -14.10 1.07
C PRO A 28 2.09 -13.46 1.12
N TRP A 29 2.28 -12.49 2.00
CA TRP A 29 3.56 -11.79 2.11
C TRP A 29 4.73 -12.75 2.36
N THR A 30 4.53 -13.80 3.18
CA THR A 30 5.54 -14.83 3.46
C THR A 30 6.00 -15.59 2.21
N GLU A 31 5.20 -15.66 1.15
CA GLU A 31 5.46 -16.44 -0.07
C GLU A 31 6.07 -15.62 -1.22
N GLY A 32 6.43 -14.35 -0.98
CA GLY A 32 7.01 -13.46 -2.00
C GLY A 32 8.47 -13.75 -2.38
N LYS A 33 9.11 -14.80 -1.84
CA LYS A 33 10.52 -15.15 -2.10
C LYS A 33 11.45 -13.93 -1.91
N GLY A 34 12.19 -13.51 -2.94
CA GLY A 34 13.09 -12.36 -2.89
C GLY A 34 12.41 -11.01 -2.67
N GLN A 35 11.09 -10.94 -2.87
CA GLN A 35 10.24 -9.75 -2.63
C GLN A 35 9.48 -9.84 -1.29
N SER A 36 9.78 -10.85 -0.47
CA SER A 36 9.19 -11.05 0.87
C SER A 36 10.22 -10.86 1.98
N LEU A 37 9.88 -11.33 3.19
CA LEU A 37 10.78 -11.42 4.32
C LEU A 37 12.05 -12.21 3.93
N ARG A 38 13.11 -11.47 3.63
CA ARG A 38 14.40 -12.01 3.17
C ARG A 38 15.45 -11.72 4.22
N GLN A 39 15.74 -12.72 5.05
CA GLN A 39 17.00 -12.74 5.80
C GLN A 39 18.08 -13.40 4.96
N ARG A 40 19.31 -12.86 5.03
CA ARG A 40 20.47 -13.38 4.32
C ARG A 40 20.69 -14.84 4.77
N ARG A 41 20.65 -15.79 3.83
CA ARG A 41 20.89 -17.25 4.02
C ARG A 41 19.79 -18.06 4.77
N ALA A 42 18.66 -17.47 5.14
CA ALA A 42 17.57 -18.21 5.78
C ALA A 42 16.66 -18.90 4.76
N ARG A 43 16.21 -20.13 5.02
CA ARG A 43 15.19 -20.80 4.20
C ARG A 43 13.81 -20.22 4.54
N HIS A 44 12.88 -20.31 3.59
CA HIS A 44 11.51 -19.82 3.77
C HIS A 44 10.83 -20.41 5.02
N ARG A 45 11.01 -21.71 5.27
CA ARG A 45 10.49 -22.41 6.46
C ARG A 45 11.00 -21.77 7.76
N ASP A 46 12.30 -21.47 7.84
CA ASP A 46 12.94 -20.89 9.01
C ASP A 46 12.39 -19.49 9.30
N ASN A 47 12.15 -18.69 8.25
CA ASN A 47 11.53 -17.38 8.37
C ASN A 47 10.10 -17.47 8.89
N CYS A 48 9.31 -18.43 8.41
CA CYS A 48 7.95 -18.66 8.90
C CYS A 48 7.92 -19.13 10.36
N GLU A 49 8.81 -20.04 10.74
CA GLU A 49 8.91 -20.51 12.13
C GLU A 49 9.30 -19.36 13.08
N ARG A 50 10.28 -18.55 12.67
CA ARG A 50 10.71 -17.39 13.46
C ARG A 50 9.61 -16.34 13.58
N LEU A 51 8.87 -16.07 12.49
CA LEU A 51 7.72 -15.18 12.53
C LEU A 51 6.65 -15.70 13.48
N GLY A 52 6.39 -17.01 13.47
CA GLY A 52 5.48 -17.66 14.43
C GLY A 52 5.90 -17.42 15.88
N LYS A 53 7.17 -17.68 16.22
CA LYS A 53 7.71 -17.43 17.56
C LYS A 53 7.56 -15.96 17.99
N LEU A 54 7.79 -15.01 17.08
CA LEU A 54 7.63 -13.58 17.37
C LEU A 54 6.16 -13.20 17.61
N ILE A 55 5.24 -13.76 16.83
CA ILE A 55 3.80 -13.55 17.02
C ILE A 55 3.36 -14.05 18.39
N ASP A 56 3.81 -15.25 18.78
CA ASP A 56 3.48 -15.88 20.06
C ASP A 56 4.07 -15.11 21.23
N GLN A 57 5.34 -14.72 21.13
CA GLN A 57 6.06 -14.02 22.20
C GLN A 57 5.50 -12.63 22.50
N HIS A 58 5.09 -11.90 21.46
CA HIS A 58 4.70 -10.50 21.58
C HIS A 58 3.18 -10.28 21.55
N GLY A 59 2.38 -11.35 21.55
CA GLY A 59 0.92 -11.27 21.58
C GLY A 59 0.34 -10.41 20.46
N TRP A 60 0.85 -10.59 19.24
CA TRP A 60 0.45 -9.75 18.09
C TRP A 60 -1.06 -9.82 17.88
N ARG A 61 -1.69 -8.65 17.80
CA ARG A 61 -3.13 -8.54 17.54
C ARG A 61 -3.36 -8.17 16.09
N TRP A 62 -4.14 -8.99 15.38
CA TRP A 62 -4.60 -8.63 14.06
C TRP A 62 -5.43 -7.34 14.12
N PRO A 63 -5.22 -6.38 13.21
CA PRO A 63 -6.06 -5.19 13.12
C PRO A 63 -7.53 -5.57 12.87
N THR A 64 -8.43 -4.86 13.54
CA THR A 64 -9.90 -5.06 13.41
C THR A 64 -10.46 -4.57 12.07
N ARG A 65 -9.62 -4.00 11.21
CA ARG A 65 -9.97 -3.47 9.91
C ARG A 65 -8.82 -3.72 8.92
N PRO A 66 -9.09 -3.79 7.61
CA PRO A 66 -8.05 -3.90 6.60
C PRO A 66 -7.03 -2.77 6.73
N VAL A 67 -5.75 -3.09 6.55
CA VAL A 67 -4.65 -2.14 6.53
C VAL A 67 -3.99 -2.18 5.16
N CYS A 68 -3.84 -1.02 4.53
CA CYS A 68 -3.05 -0.83 3.32
C CYS A 68 -1.79 -0.06 3.71
N PHE A 69 -0.63 -0.71 3.57
CA PHE A 69 0.67 -0.12 3.89
C PHE A 69 1.38 0.26 2.58
N ILE A 70 1.70 1.53 2.41
CA ILE A 70 2.41 2.09 1.24
C ILE A 70 3.69 2.72 1.77
N THR A 71 4.83 2.43 1.14
CA THR A 71 6.15 2.86 1.62
C THR A 71 6.98 3.42 0.47
N ASP A 72 7.97 4.24 0.82
CA ASP A 72 9.03 4.70 -0.08
C ASP A 72 8.49 5.39 -1.35
N ILE A 73 7.49 6.26 -1.14
CA ILE A 73 6.87 7.06 -2.20
C ILE A 73 7.88 8.04 -2.81
N HIS A 74 8.90 8.46 -2.05
CA HIS A 74 9.96 9.35 -2.51
C HIS A 74 9.41 10.57 -3.27
N ALA A 75 8.51 11.34 -2.66
CA ALA A 75 7.91 12.54 -3.27
C ALA A 75 7.16 12.33 -4.61
N ASP A 76 6.86 11.09 -5.01
CA ASP A 76 6.14 10.78 -6.24
C ASP A 76 4.62 10.67 -6.03
N THR A 77 3.93 11.73 -6.46
CA THR A 77 2.46 11.79 -6.36
C THR A 77 1.76 10.83 -7.32
N ASP A 78 2.32 10.59 -8.51
CA ASP A 78 1.72 9.67 -9.48
C ASP A 78 1.82 8.23 -8.93
N ALA A 79 2.98 7.85 -8.39
CA ALA A 79 3.18 6.54 -7.74
C ALA A 79 2.25 6.32 -6.53
N LEU A 80 2.02 7.35 -5.71
CA LEU A 80 1.01 7.29 -4.64
C LEU A 80 -0.39 7.04 -5.22
N ILE A 81 -0.81 7.81 -6.23
CA ILE A 81 -2.14 7.67 -6.84
C ILE A 81 -2.33 6.26 -7.40
N ASP A 82 -1.35 5.74 -8.13
CA ASP A 82 -1.39 4.41 -8.73
C ASP A 82 -1.45 3.33 -7.64
N SER A 83 -0.68 3.47 -6.56
CA SER A 83 -0.73 2.59 -5.38
C SER A 83 -2.10 2.61 -4.69
N LEU A 84 -2.74 3.78 -4.61
CA LEU A 84 -4.09 3.92 -4.07
C LEU A 84 -5.14 3.26 -4.95
N VAL A 85 -5.01 3.33 -6.28
CA VAL A 85 -5.89 2.58 -7.19
C VAL A 85 -5.67 1.07 -7.02
N ALA A 86 -4.41 0.63 -6.91
CA ALA A 86 -4.05 -0.77 -6.66
C ALA A 86 -4.64 -1.30 -5.34
N SER A 87 -4.86 -0.43 -4.35
CA SER A 87 -5.53 -0.81 -3.09
C SER A 87 -7.03 -1.05 -3.23
N GLY A 88 -7.65 -0.62 -4.35
CA GLY A 88 -9.10 -0.66 -4.54
C GLY A 88 -9.89 0.41 -3.79
N GLY A 89 -9.24 1.22 -2.96
CA GLY A 89 -9.86 2.32 -2.24
C GLY A 89 -10.04 3.59 -3.05
N PHE A 90 -9.44 3.68 -4.23
CA PHE A 90 -9.33 4.91 -4.97
C PHE A 90 -9.76 4.72 -6.42
N ARG A 91 -10.47 5.69 -6.98
CA ARG A 91 -10.87 5.73 -8.39
C ARG A 91 -10.53 7.10 -8.95
N LYS A 92 -9.68 7.14 -9.98
CA LYS A 92 -9.50 8.33 -10.82
C LYS A 92 -10.74 8.57 -11.69
N THR A 93 -11.14 9.83 -11.80
CA THR A 93 -12.24 10.29 -12.66
C THR A 93 -11.78 11.20 -13.79
N GLY A 94 -10.55 11.70 -13.73
CA GLY A 94 -9.95 12.60 -14.70
C GLY A 94 -8.41 12.65 -14.55
N PRO A 95 -7.72 13.43 -15.38
CA PRO A 95 -6.26 13.49 -15.38
C PRO A 95 -5.69 14.21 -14.15
N LYS A 96 -6.40 15.18 -13.56
CA LYS A 96 -5.85 16.01 -12.48
C LYS A 96 -5.85 15.29 -11.13
N ASP A 97 -5.00 15.72 -10.21
CA ASP A 97 -4.90 15.16 -8.85
C ASP A 97 -6.20 15.25 -8.05
N ALA A 98 -7.05 16.24 -8.33
CA ALA A 98 -8.36 16.40 -7.68
C ALA A 98 -9.44 15.51 -8.29
N ASP A 99 -9.20 14.93 -9.47
CA ASP A 99 -10.20 14.18 -10.20
C ASP A 99 -10.23 12.74 -9.70
N PHE A 100 -10.77 12.55 -8.50
CA PHE A 100 -10.92 11.23 -7.89
C PHE A 100 -12.17 11.09 -7.02
N ARG A 101 -12.50 9.84 -6.72
CA ARG A 101 -13.47 9.47 -5.68
C ARG A 101 -12.91 8.33 -4.84
N LEU A 102 -13.14 8.41 -3.53
CA LEU A 102 -12.87 7.30 -2.61
C LEU A 102 -13.94 6.23 -2.77
N ALA A 103 -13.53 4.96 -2.84
CA ALA A 103 -14.44 3.84 -2.79
C ALA A 103 -15.01 3.69 -1.37
N LYS A 104 -16.20 3.07 -1.24
CA LYS A 104 -16.81 2.80 0.08
C LYS A 104 -15.87 1.99 0.99
N ALA A 105 -15.12 1.05 0.41
CA ALA A 105 -14.14 0.24 1.14
C ALA A 105 -12.99 1.07 1.72
N ALA A 106 -12.59 2.17 1.06
CA ALA A 106 -11.48 3.02 1.49
C ALA A 106 -11.72 3.67 2.86
N LYS A 107 -12.99 3.96 3.19
CA LYS A 107 -13.34 4.51 4.51
C LYS A 107 -13.22 3.49 5.64
N LYS A 108 -13.29 2.19 5.30
CA LYS A 108 -13.16 1.07 6.24
C LYS A 108 -11.71 0.58 6.37
N THR A 109 -10.87 0.85 5.38
CA THR A 109 -9.44 0.51 5.37
C THR A 109 -8.62 1.61 6.05
N ARG A 110 -7.65 1.24 6.88
CA ARG A 110 -6.61 2.17 7.35
C ARG A 110 -5.47 2.19 6.34
N TYR A 111 -5.15 3.37 5.85
CA TYR A 111 -4.01 3.59 4.97
C TYR A 111 -2.86 4.10 5.81
N ILE A 112 -1.73 3.41 5.75
CA ILE A 112 -0.51 3.79 6.43
C ILE A 112 0.51 4.11 5.35
N ILE A 113 1.04 5.33 5.39
CA ILE A 113 2.18 5.72 4.57
C ILE A 113 3.40 5.78 5.49
N GLY A 114 4.43 5.03 5.16
CA GLY A 114 5.69 5.00 5.90
C GLY A 114 6.91 5.04 4.98
N GLY A 115 8.08 4.73 5.55
CA GLY A 115 9.36 4.76 4.84
C GLY A 115 9.79 6.17 4.44
N ASP A 116 10.62 6.26 3.40
CA ASP A 116 11.13 7.52 2.87
C ASP A 116 10.09 8.15 1.95
N CYS A 117 9.08 8.77 2.56
CA CYS A 117 7.95 9.35 1.86
C CYS A 117 8.32 10.62 1.08
N PHE A 118 9.26 11.41 1.61
CA PHE A 118 9.74 12.65 1.01
C PHE A 118 11.08 12.45 0.32
N ASP A 119 11.50 13.48 -0.42
CA ASP A 119 12.79 13.56 -1.13
C ASP A 119 12.90 12.68 -2.40
N LYS A 120 13.89 12.96 -3.26
CA LYS A 120 14.26 12.26 -4.52
C LYS A 120 13.29 12.28 -5.70
N GLY A 121 11.98 12.36 -5.48
CA GLY A 121 11.03 12.37 -6.59
C GLY A 121 10.58 13.74 -7.08
N PRO A 122 9.54 13.77 -7.93
CA PRO A 122 9.17 14.95 -8.70
C PRO A 122 8.72 16.17 -7.88
N GLY A 123 8.25 16.00 -6.64
CA GLY A 123 7.99 17.17 -5.79
C GLY A 123 7.20 16.93 -4.51
N ASN A 124 7.81 17.30 -3.38
CA ASN A 124 7.22 17.22 -2.04
C ASN A 124 5.90 18.00 -1.90
N LEU A 125 5.81 19.21 -2.46
CA LEU A 125 4.61 20.05 -2.31
C LEU A 125 3.38 19.45 -2.99
N ARG A 126 3.55 18.81 -4.16
CA ARG A 126 2.45 18.14 -4.85
C ARG A 126 1.96 16.95 -4.02
N LEU A 127 2.89 16.16 -3.48
CA LEU A 127 2.58 15.04 -2.60
C LEU A 127 1.84 15.51 -1.34
N LEU A 128 2.37 16.50 -0.63
CA LEU A 128 1.72 17.07 0.57
C LEU A 128 0.31 17.60 0.28
N ARG A 129 0.12 18.28 -0.85
CA ARG A 129 -1.22 18.74 -1.30
C ARG A 129 -2.15 17.56 -1.54
N MET A 130 -1.66 16.47 -2.14
CA MET A 130 -2.43 15.26 -2.37
C MET A 130 -2.81 14.57 -1.05
N LEU A 131 -1.86 14.38 -0.14
CA LEU A 131 -2.11 13.82 1.21
C LEU A 131 -3.18 14.63 1.96
N ARG A 132 -3.07 15.96 1.93
CA ARG A 132 -4.06 16.86 2.53
C ARG A 132 -5.45 16.68 1.90
N ARG A 133 -5.54 16.50 0.58
CA ARG A 133 -6.81 16.22 -0.11
C ARG A 133 -7.41 14.89 0.34
N LEU A 134 -6.61 13.82 0.41
CA LEU A 134 -7.08 12.51 0.87
C LEU A 134 -7.70 12.59 2.28
N ILE A 135 -7.01 13.27 3.21
CA ILE A 135 -7.50 13.50 4.58
C ILE A 135 -8.81 14.29 4.55
N LYS A 136 -8.88 15.40 3.79
CA LYS A 136 -10.11 16.21 3.66
C LYS A 136 -11.30 15.43 3.08
N HIS A 137 -11.06 14.48 2.19
CA HIS A 137 -12.11 13.60 1.64
C HIS A 137 -12.50 12.43 2.56
N GLY A 138 -11.93 12.36 3.78
CA GLY A 138 -12.29 11.39 4.81
C GLY A 138 -11.59 10.04 4.67
N MET A 139 -10.42 10.01 4.01
CA MET A 139 -9.59 8.81 3.99
C MET A 139 -8.93 8.59 5.36
N ASN A 140 -8.98 7.36 5.87
CA ASN A 140 -8.37 7.01 7.15
C ASN A 140 -6.86 6.82 6.98
N LEU A 141 -6.15 7.93 6.87
CA LEU A 141 -4.72 8.00 6.59
C LEU A 141 -3.91 8.19 7.87
N ARG A 142 -2.84 7.41 8.04
CA ARG A 142 -1.82 7.56 9.07
C ARG A 142 -0.47 7.70 8.39
N LEU A 143 0.28 8.73 8.74
CA LEU A 143 1.67 8.89 8.32
C LEU A 143 2.56 8.37 9.45
N LEU A 144 3.53 7.51 9.12
CA LEU A 144 4.63 7.16 10.00
C LEU A 144 5.81 8.04 9.59
N ALA A 145 6.39 8.76 10.55
CA ALA A 145 7.59 9.54 10.30
C ALA A 145 8.73 8.58 9.92
N GLY A 146 9.27 8.77 8.72
CA GLY A 146 10.54 8.18 8.32
C GLY A 146 11.69 9.09 8.73
N ASN A 147 12.89 8.80 8.19
CA ASN A 147 14.04 9.68 8.40
C ASN A 147 13.92 11.00 7.61
N HIS A 148 13.09 11.01 6.55
CA HIS A 148 12.88 12.11 5.62
C HIS A 148 11.47 12.70 5.74
#